data_AF-A0A6J5GN41-F1
#
_entry.id   AF-A0A6J5GN41-F1
#
_cell.length_a   1.000
_cell.length_b   1.000
_cell.length_c   1.000
_cell.angle_alpha   90.00
_cell.angle_beta   90.00
_cell.angle_gamma   90.00
#
_symmetry.space_group_name_H-M   'P 1'
#
loop_
_entity.id
_entity.type
_entity.pdbx_description
1 polymer ?
#
loop_
_entity_poly.entity_id
_entity_poly.type
_entity_poly.pdbx_seq_one_letter_code
_entity_poly.pdbx_strand_id
1 'polypeptide(L)'
;MSDPLFNDPVAALLAQTSLQNNLFAPNSRYFGLPTSTLSPPGCEKPIVYLLRRFVPPPERFQVIQEHTVVQDDRLDRIAGQYLGDATLFWRLCDANRAMRPDDLTATPGATLDITLPEGVTGSSM
;
A
#
# COMPACT_ATOMS: atom_id res chain seq x y z
N MET A 1 6.60 14.76 -40.07
CA MET A 1 5.49 13.87 -39.69
C MET A 1 5.09 14.29 -38.30
N SER A 2 4.09 15.17 -38.20
CA SER A 2 3.62 15.77 -36.95
C SER A 2 2.83 14.74 -36.15
N ASP A 3 3.26 14.49 -34.91
CA ASP A 3 2.66 13.53 -34.01
C ASP A 3 1.27 14.04 -33.56
N PRO A 4 0.16 13.41 -33.96
CA PRO A 4 -1.20 13.94 -33.73
C PRO A 4 -1.60 13.95 -32.24
N LEU A 5 -0.81 13.35 -31.35
CA LEU A 5 -1.03 13.36 -29.91
C LEU A 5 -0.58 14.66 -29.22
N PHE A 6 0.19 15.53 -29.89
CA PHE A 6 0.76 16.71 -29.23
C PHE A 6 -0.19 17.91 -29.16
N ASN A 7 -1.34 17.90 -29.85
CA ASN A 7 -2.17 19.10 -30.03
C ASN A 7 -3.67 18.90 -29.76
N ASP A 8 -4.07 17.83 -29.09
CA ASP A 8 -5.46 17.63 -28.67
C ASP A 8 -5.64 17.91 -27.17
N PRO A 9 -6.03 19.14 -26.79
CA PRO A 9 -6.27 19.49 -25.39
C PRO A 9 -7.46 18.75 -24.78
N VAL A 10 -8.39 18.24 -25.58
CA VAL A 10 -9.53 17.43 -25.11
C VAL A 10 -9.07 16.02 -24.77
N ALA A 11 -8.22 15.41 -25.60
CA ALA A 11 -7.60 14.12 -25.27
C ALA A 11 -6.70 14.21 -24.02
N ALA A 12 -5.93 15.29 -23.88
CA ALA A 12 -5.14 15.55 -22.67
C ALA A 12 -6.01 15.78 -21.44
N LEU A 13 -7.14 16.50 -21.59
CA LEU A 13 -8.10 16.70 -20.52
C LEU A 13 -8.81 15.39 -20.14
N LEU A 14 -9.18 14.54 -21.11
CA LEU A 14 -9.81 13.23 -20.85
C LEU A 14 -8.83 12.23 -20.23
N ALA A 15 -7.54 12.30 -20.53
CA ALA A 15 -6.50 11.55 -19.81
C ALA A 15 -6.26 12.07 -18.39
N GLN A 16 -6.48 13.37 -18.15
CA GLN A 16 -6.48 13.97 -16.81
C GLN A 16 -7.79 13.70 -16.04
N THR A 17 -8.90 13.57 -16.76
CA THR A 17 -10.27 13.38 -16.24
C THR A 17 -10.72 11.92 -16.31
N SER A 18 -9.88 11.01 -16.82
CA SER A 18 -9.96 9.61 -16.42
C SER A 18 -9.65 9.63 -14.93
N LEU A 19 -10.71 9.88 -14.14
CA LEU A 19 -10.81 9.60 -12.73
C LEU A 19 -9.92 8.38 -12.54
N GLN A 20 -8.81 8.55 -11.81
CA GLN A 20 -8.02 7.42 -11.38
C GLN A 20 -9.03 6.52 -10.70
N ASN A 21 -9.55 5.55 -11.44
CA ASN A 21 -10.67 4.76 -10.98
C ASN A 21 -10.01 3.94 -9.91
N ASN A 22 -10.22 4.35 -8.66
CA ASN A 22 -9.59 3.69 -7.54
C ASN A 22 -10.17 2.29 -7.52
N LEU A 23 -9.44 1.35 -8.12
CA LEU A 23 -9.85 -0.05 -8.25
C LEU A 23 -9.88 -0.74 -6.87
N PHE A 24 -9.44 -0.03 -5.84
CA PHE A 24 -9.28 -0.52 -4.50
C PHE A 24 -10.01 0.38 -3.50
N ALA A 25 -10.46 -0.23 -2.41
CA ALA A 25 -11.02 0.49 -1.28
C ALA A 25 -9.98 1.42 -0.62
N PRO A 26 -10.40 2.50 0.07
CA PRO A 26 -9.51 3.46 0.72
C PRO A 26 -8.48 2.88 1.72
N ASN A 27 -8.79 1.73 2.33
CA ASN A 27 -7.91 1.02 3.26
C ASN A 27 -6.98 0.00 2.59
N SER A 28 -7.06 -0.17 1.27
CA SER A 28 -6.17 -1.06 0.53
C SER A 28 -4.75 -0.51 0.48
N ARG A 29 -3.76 -1.42 0.55
CA ARG A 29 -2.35 -1.12 0.28
C ARG A 29 -2.11 -0.48 -1.09
N TYR A 30 -3.01 -0.74 -2.04
CA TYR A 30 -2.91 -0.30 -3.43
C TYR A 30 -3.84 0.88 -3.77
N PHE A 31 -4.49 1.47 -2.77
CA PHE A 31 -5.33 2.65 -2.97
C PHE A 31 -4.52 3.81 -3.59
N GLY A 32 -5.06 4.45 -4.64
CA GLY A 32 -4.39 5.53 -5.36
C GLY A 32 -3.21 5.11 -6.24
N LEU A 33 -2.88 3.82 -6.36
CA LEU A 33 -1.81 3.39 -7.25
C LEU A 33 -2.26 3.43 -8.71
N PRO A 34 -1.43 4.01 -9.61
CA PRO A 34 -1.71 3.97 -11.03
C PRO A 34 -1.59 2.55 -11.57
N THR A 35 -2.37 2.28 -12.62
CA THR A 35 -2.28 1.05 -13.41
C THR A 35 -1.66 1.34 -14.77
N SER A 36 -1.11 0.30 -15.38
CA SER A 36 -0.69 0.32 -16.78
C SER A 36 -1.16 -0.96 -17.46
N THR A 37 -1.08 -0.98 -18.78
CA THR A 37 -1.62 -2.05 -19.61
C THR A 37 -0.50 -2.64 -20.44
N LEU A 38 -0.33 -3.96 -20.34
CA LEU A 38 0.57 -4.74 -21.18
C LEU A 38 -0.28 -5.44 -22.26
N SER A 39 0.12 -5.32 -23.53
CA SER A 39 -0.50 -6.02 -24.66
C SER A 39 0.52 -7.01 -25.26
N PRO A 40 0.63 -8.24 -24.74
CA PRO A 40 1.56 -9.23 -25.25
C PRO A 40 1.19 -9.64 -26.69
N PRO A 41 2.17 -9.85 -27.58
CA PRO A 41 1.91 -10.43 -28.90
C PRO A 41 1.17 -11.77 -28.77
N GLY A 42 0.10 -11.95 -29.55
CA GLY A 42 -0.69 -13.19 -29.54
C GLY A 42 -1.72 -13.30 -28.41
N CYS A 43 -1.80 -12.34 -27.48
CA CYS A 43 -2.91 -12.24 -26.54
C CYS A 43 -4.01 -11.34 -27.10
N GLU A 44 -5.24 -11.87 -27.12
CA GLU A 44 -6.43 -11.10 -27.52
C GLU A 44 -6.83 -10.05 -26.47
N LYS A 45 -6.55 -10.33 -25.20
CA LYS A 45 -6.92 -9.45 -24.08
C LYS A 45 -5.71 -8.74 -23.48
N PRO A 46 -5.77 -7.41 -23.31
CA PRO A 46 -4.74 -6.67 -22.59
C PRO A 46 -4.71 -7.05 -21.10
N ILE A 47 -3.52 -7.01 -20.50
CA ILE A 47 -3.29 -7.28 -19.08
C ILE A 47 -3.11 -5.95 -18.35
N VAL A 48 -4.02 -5.63 -17.43
CA VAL A 48 -3.89 -4.46 -16.55
C VAL A 48 -3.09 -4.86 -15.30
N TYR A 49 -2.09 -4.06 -14.95
CA TYR A 49 -1.24 -4.29 -13.79
C TYR A 49 -1.00 -3.00 -13.01
N LEU A 50 -0.68 -3.13 -11.72
CA LEU A 50 -0.32 -1.99 -10.86
C LEU A 50 1.11 -1.54 -11.14
N LEU A 51 1.34 -0.23 -11.19
CA LEU A 51 2.70 0.30 -11.17
C LEU A 51 3.37 0.07 -9.80
N ARG A 52 4.70 0.09 -9.81
CA ARG A 52 5.50 -0.22 -8.63
C ARG A 52 5.21 0.76 -7.49
N ARG A 53 4.83 0.21 -6.33
CA ARG A 53 4.84 0.93 -5.06
C ARG A 53 6.22 0.83 -4.40
N PHE A 54 6.73 1.93 -3.89
CA PHE A 54 7.90 1.94 -3.02
C PHE A 54 7.45 1.75 -1.58
N VAL A 55 8.06 0.80 -0.88
CA VAL A 55 7.82 0.61 0.55
C VAL A 55 8.54 1.74 1.29
N PRO A 56 7.86 2.48 2.15
CA PRO A 56 8.49 3.55 2.91
C PRO A 56 9.53 3.00 3.88
N PRO A 57 10.64 3.70 4.11
CA PRO A 57 11.59 3.33 5.15
C PRO A 57 10.92 3.42 6.54
N PRO A 58 11.15 2.44 7.44
CA PRO A 58 10.49 2.37 8.74
C PRO A 58 10.82 3.57 9.63
N GLU A 59 11.97 4.23 9.42
CA GLU A 59 12.39 5.41 10.17
C GLU A 59 11.49 6.64 9.92
N ARG A 60 10.59 6.58 8.91
CA ARG A 60 9.57 7.60 8.67
C ARG A 60 8.29 7.39 9.48
N PHE A 61 8.19 6.30 10.22
CA PHE A 61 7.06 6.02 11.07
C PHE A 61 7.40 6.40 12.52
N GLN A 62 6.40 6.92 13.23
CA GLN A 62 6.50 7.14 14.66
C GLN A 62 5.94 5.93 15.40
N VAL A 63 6.80 5.22 16.13
CA VAL A 63 6.39 4.16 17.06
C VAL A 63 5.61 4.78 18.21
N ILE A 64 4.43 4.23 18.48
CA ILE A 64 3.57 4.64 19.60
C ILE A 64 3.43 3.54 20.64
N GLN A 65 3.65 2.29 20.24
CA GLN A 65 3.58 1.13 21.11
C GLN A 65 4.36 -0.04 20.49
N GLU A 66 4.86 -0.93 21.33
CA GLU A 66 5.40 -2.22 20.93
C GLU A 66 4.39 -3.33 21.28
N HIS A 67 4.31 -4.34 20.41
CA HIS A 67 3.54 -5.57 20.63
C HIS A 67 4.50 -6.77 20.64
N THR A 68 4.50 -7.54 21.73
CA THR A 68 5.24 -8.80 21.78
C THR A 68 4.39 -9.90 21.17
N VAL A 69 4.89 -10.51 20.10
CA VAL A 69 4.24 -11.62 19.40
C VAL A 69 4.08 -12.80 20.36
N VAL A 70 2.89 -13.39 20.40
CA VAL A 70 2.62 -14.63 21.10
C VAL A 70 2.26 -15.76 20.13
N GLN A 71 2.19 -16.97 20.65
CA GLN A 71 1.73 -18.10 19.85
C GLN A 71 0.31 -17.84 19.33
N ASP A 72 0.05 -18.26 18.09
CA ASP A 72 -1.24 -18.14 17.40
C ASP A 72 -1.66 -16.70 17.09
N ASP A 73 -0.75 -15.74 17.24
CA ASP A 73 -0.96 -14.39 16.72
C ASP A 73 -1.15 -14.39 15.22
N ARG A 74 -2.13 -13.59 14.81
CA ARG A 74 -2.43 -13.33 13.41
C ARG A 74 -2.35 -11.85 13.15
N LEU A 75 -1.62 -11.48 12.09
CA LEU A 75 -1.35 -10.08 11.79
C LEU A 75 -2.63 -9.26 11.53
N ASP A 76 -3.68 -9.86 10.95
CA ASP A 76 -4.97 -9.21 10.76
C ASP A 76 -5.70 -8.93 12.09
N ARG A 77 -5.52 -9.78 13.11
CA ARG A 77 -6.07 -9.55 14.46
C ARG A 77 -5.30 -8.44 15.18
N ILE A 78 -3.97 -8.46 15.08
CA ILE A 78 -3.11 -7.39 15.62
C ILE A 78 -3.50 -6.05 14.97
N ALA A 79 -3.66 -6.01 13.65
CA ALA A 79 -4.12 -4.82 12.94
C ALA A 79 -5.52 -4.38 13.38
N GLY A 80 -6.47 -5.30 13.53
CA GLY A 80 -7.80 -4.99 14.05
C GLY A 80 -7.75 -4.41 15.46
N GLN A 81 -6.89 -4.93 16.33
CA GLN A 81 -6.72 -4.46 17.70
C GLN A 81 -6.10 -3.06 17.78
N TYR A 82 -5.01 -2.82 17.05
CA TYR A 82 -4.23 -1.58 17.19
C TYR A 82 -4.60 -0.49 16.19
N LEU A 83 -5.04 -0.86 14.98
CA LEU A 83 -5.37 0.07 13.90
C LEU A 83 -6.88 0.20 13.67
N GLY A 84 -7.69 -0.59 14.37
CA GLY A 84 -9.16 -0.60 14.26
C GLY A 84 -9.71 -1.26 13.00
N ASP A 85 -8.83 -1.76 12.11
CA ASP A 85 -9.21 -2.40 10.85
C ASP A 85 -8.21 -3.52 10.50
N ALA A 86 -8.71 -4.76 10.43
CA ALA A 86 -7.92 -5.94 10.13
C ALA A 86 -7.29 -5.91 8.73
N THR A 87 -7.90 -5.21 7.78
CA THR A 87 -7.38 -5.07 6.40
C THR A 87 -6.17 -4.14 6.32
N LEU A 88 -5.87 -3.38 7.37
CA LEU A 88 -4.70 -2.51 7.47
C LEU A 88 -3.42 -3.24 7.90
N PHE A 89 -3.41 -4.58 7.99
CA PHE A 89 -2.24 -5.37 8.38
C PHE A 89 -0.96 -5.04 7.59
N TRP A 90 -1.10 -4.63 6.33
CA TRP A 90 0.02 -4.24 5.47
C TRP A 90 0.81 -3.04 6.01
N ARG A 91 0.19 -2.19 6.85
CA ARG A 91 0.87 -1.07 7.51
C ARG A 91 1.86 -1.56 8.57
N LEU A 92 1.52 -2.65 9.27
CA LEU A 92 2.45 -3.31 10.20
C LEU A 92 3.65 -3.87 9.42
N CYS A 93 3.42 -4.45 8.23
CA CYS A 93 4.50 -4.90 7.35
C CYS A 93 5.43 -3.77 6.92
N ASP A 94 4.86 -2.65 6.47
CA ASP A 94 5.66 -1.50 6.03
C ASP A 94 6.48 -0.92 7.20
N ALA A 95 5.88 -0.77 8.39
CA ALA A 95 6.54 -0.25 9.58
C ALA A 95 7.67 -1.15 10.11
N ASN A 96 7.52 -2.48 10.00
CA ASN A 96 8.48 -3.46 10.52
C ASN A 96 9.41 -4.04 9.44
N ARG A 97 9.48 -3.41 8.26
CA ARG A 97 10.28 -3.86 7.10
C ARG A 97 9.99 -5.29 6.62
N ALA A 98 8.80 -5.82 6.88
CA ALA A 98 8.47 -7.18 6.45
C ALA A 98 8.05 -7.23 4.99
N MET A 99 8.77 -8.06 4.22
CA MET A 99 8.38 -8.37 2.85
C MET A 99 7.20 -9.33 2.80
N ARG A 100 7.18 -10.33 3.69
CA ARG A 100 6.07 -11.28 3.84
C ARG A 100 5.35 -11.04 5.17
N PRO A 101 4.02 -10.94 5.18
CA PRO A 101 3.25 -10.72 6.41
C PRO A 101 3.53 -11.78 7.50
N ASP A 102 3.64 -13.04 7.11
CA ASP A 102 3.81 -14.16 8.05
C ASP A 102 5.14 -14.10 8.80
N ASP A 103 6.16 -13.41 8.26
CA ASP A 103 7.46 -13.24 8.92
C ASP A 103 7.31 -12.47 10.25
N LEU A 104 6.30 -11.59 10.37
CA LEU A 104 6.07 -10.77 11.57
C LEU A 104 5.55 -11.57 12.76
N THR A 105 4.84 -12.67 12.54
CA THR A 105 4.27 -13.49 13.62
C THR A 105 4.89 -14.88 13.70
N ALA A 106 5.91 -15.16 12.89
CA ALA A 106 6.57 -16.47 12.83
C ALA A 106 7.30 -16.86 14.13
N THR A 107 7.77 -15.88 14.92
CA THR A 107 8.56 -16.11 16.13
C THR A 107 7.88 -15.50 17.35
N PRO A 108 7.24 -16.30 18.22
CA PRO A 108 6.77 -15.83 19.51
C PRO A 108 7.91 -15.21 20.32
N GLY A 109 7.64 -14.09 20.99
CA GLY A 109 8.60 -13.28 21.71
C GLY A 109 9.28 -12.19 20.87
N ALA A 110 9.08 -12.17 19.55
CA ALA A 110 9.51 -11.05 18.71
C ALA A 110 8.71 -9.78 19.06
N THR A 111 9.33 -8.62 18.84
CA THR A 111 8.67 -7.32 19.02
C THR A 111 8.22 -6.78 17.67
N LEU A 112 6.97 -6.32 17.61
CA LEU A 112 6.41 -5.58 16.49
C LEU A 112 6.17 -4.12 16.89
N ASP A 113 6.69 -3.21 16.08
CA ASP A 113 6.42 -1.79 16.20
C ASP A 113 5.00 -1.50 15.70
N ILE A 114 4.21 -0.88 16.57
CA ILE A 114 2.91 -0.30 16.25
C ILE A 114 3.12 1.20 16.08
N THR A 115 2.78 1.71 14.90
CA THR A 115 3.11 3.08 14.50
C THR A 115 1.90 3.90 14.11
N LEU A 116 2.04 5.22 14.16
CA LEU A 116 1.15 6.11 13.42
C LEU A 116 1.32 5.90 11.90
N PRO A 117 0.34 6.31 11.08
CA PRO A 117 0.51 6.34 9.63
C PRO A 117 1.72 7.19 9.23
N GLU A 118 2.36 6.82 8.12
CA GLU A 118 3.50 7.56 7.58
C GLU A 118 3.18 9.07 7.44
N GLY A 119 4.08 9.92 7.93
CA GLY A 119 3.93 11.38 7.85
C GLY A 119 3.01 11.99 8.91
N VAL A 120 2.38 11.18 9.76
CA VAL A 120 1.66 11.66 10.95
C VAL A 120 2.60 11.61 12.14
N THR A 121 2.88 12.77 12.72
CA THR A 121 3.60 12.89 14.00
C THR A 121 2.61 13.27 15.09
N GLY A 122 2.60 12.54 16.19
CA GLY A 122 1.88 12.91 17.40
C GLY A 122 2.51 14.16 18.03
N SER A 123 1.70 15.19 18.26
CA SER A 123 2.10 16.30 19.13
C SER A 123 2.17 15.76 20.56
N SER A 124 3.37 15.66 21.12
CA SER A 124 3.52 15.51 22.56
C SER A 124 2.92 16.75 23.23
N MET A 125 1.94 16.55 24.13
CA MET A 125 1.63 17.52 25.19
C MET A 125 2.68 17.44 26.28
#